data_AF-A0A8R2HMN5-F1
#
_entry.id   AF-A0A8R2HMN5-F1
#
_cell.length_a   1.000
_cell.length_b   1.000
_cell.length_c   1.000
_cell.angle_alpha   90.00
_cell.angle_beta   90.00
_cell.angle_gamma   90.00
#
_symmetry.space_group_name_H-M   'P 1'
#
loop_
_entity.id
_entity.type
_entity.pdbx_description
1 polymer ?
#
loop_
_entity_poly.entity_id
_entity_poly.type
_entity_poly.pdbx_seq_one_letter_code
_entity_poly.pdbx_strand_id
1 'polypeptide(L)'
;MGRKSQSKQNQKKSTGKENNKLYLQKRKELAFLVDRVLRLTSIFQATGNVSKSWEHHLEIEKLVNEITNIEGTQLRNTRTLRQTHIDKYLQWLRENGVQFDGIEIAEFKGYDLGLKALKDFTEGSLILTIPSKVMITEKNAKESELSAFIAVDPLLQNMPNITLALFLLLENNNPDSFWKPYIEVLPEKYSTILYYTSEELELLKPSPVFESSLKLYRSIARQYAYFYKKIHTLDIPVLKKLQEVFTFDSYRWAVSTVMTRQNNIRLSEADVTAFIPLWDMCNHEHGEIRTDYNNELNRGECYALRDFKTDEQIFIFYGARPNADLFLHNGFVYPNNQHDSLSVTLGISSGDPLREIKMSLLTKLGLGCVTHYSLFKRQNPIGPELLAFIRIFNMNQGPDDFELTVRVF
;
A
#
# COMPACT_ATOMS: atom_id res chain seq x y z
N MET A 1 -39.38 -55.56 -11.64
CA MET A 1 -38.20 -54.69 -11.45
C MET A 1 -38.34 -53.47 -12.33
N GLY A 2 -37.98 -52.28 -11.82
CA GLY A 2 -37.81 -51.07 -12.65
C GLY A 2 -38.88 -49.98 -12.45
N ARG A 3 -38.59 -49.00 -11.56
CA ARG A 3 -39.07 -47.59 -11.58
C ARG A 3 -38.65 -46.85 -10.29
N LYS A 4 -37.35 -46.74 -10.00
CA LYS A 4 -36.85 -45.86 -8.90
C LYS A 4 -35.54 -45.11 -9.17
N SER A 5 -34.90 -45.21 -10.35
CA SER A 5 -33.60 -44.55 -10.62
C SER A 5 -33.66 -43.22 -11.39
N GLN A 6 -34.76 -42.87 -12.06
CA GLN A 6 -34.82 -41.65 -12.89
C GLN A 6 -35.11 -40.35 -12.11
N SER A 7 -35.76 -40.40 -10.93
CA SER A 7 -36.11 -39.18 -10.18
C SER A 7 -34.90 -38.52 -9.50
N LYS A 8 -33.94 -39.31 -8.99
CA LYS A 8 -32.72 -38.80 -8.33
C LYS A 8 -31.72 -38.17 -9.31
N GLN A 9 -31.65 -38.63 -10.57
CA GLN A 9 -30.82 -38.00 -11.60
C GLN A 9 -31.41 -36.66 -12.09
N ASN A 10 -32.74 -36.52 -12.14
CA ASN A 10 -33.38 -35.26 -12.54
C ASN A 10 -33.29 -34.18 -11.46
N GLN A 11 -33.34 -34.52 -10.16
CA GLN A 11 -33.14 -33.55 -9.07
C GLN A 11 -31.68 -33.04 -8.97
N LYS A 12 -30.67 -33.89 -9.20
CA LYS A 12 -29.26 -33.43 -9.29
C LYS A 12 -28.98 -32.55 -10.52
N LYS A 13 -29.67 -32.82 -11.65
CA LYS A 13 -29.58 -31.98 -12.85
C LYS A 13 -30.34 -30.64 -12.72
N SER A 14 -31.45 -30.58 -11.98
CA SER A 14 -32.18 -29.32 -11.77
C SER A 14 -31.44 -28.39 -10.79
N THR A 15 -30.94 -28.92 -9.68
CA THR A 15 -30.13 -28.17 -8.70
C THR A 15 -28.83 -27.63 -9.30
N GLY A 16 -28.13 -28.40 -10.15
CA GLY A 16 -26.95 -27.92 -10.88
C GLY A 16 -27.26 -26.82 -11.91
N LYS A 17 -28.44 -26.84 -12.55
CA LYS A 17 -28.89 -25.79 -13.47
C LYS A 17 -29.30 -24.51 -12.74
N GLU A 18 -29.96 -24.63 -11.59
CA GLU A 18 -30.35 -23.49 -10.75
C GLU A 18 -29.13 -22.79 -10.14
N ASN A 19 -28.14 -23.56 -9.66
CA ASN A 19 -26.88 -23.00 -9.16
C ASN A 19 -26.09 -22.26 -10.24
N ASN A 20 -26.05 -22.80 -11.46
CA ASN A 20 -25.37 -22.14 -12.58
C ASN A 20 -26.10 -20.86 -13.02
N LYS A 21 -27.45 -20.86 -13.01
CA LYS A 21 -28.26 -19.68 -13.31
C LYS A 21 -28.06 -18.58 -12.26
N LEU A 22 -27.99 -18.93 -10.97
CA LEU A 22 -27.73 -17.99 -9.88
C LEU A 22 -26.33 -17.38 -9.98
N TYR A 23 -25.32 -18.20 -10.28
CA TYR A 23 -23.95 -17.73 -10.51
C TYR A 23 -23.86 -16.74 -11.68
N LEU A 24 -24.49 -17.06 -12.81
CA LEU A 24 -24.57 -16.18 -13.98
C LEU A 24 -25.30 -14.86 -13.66
N GLN A 25 -26.35 -14.91 -12.85
CA GLN A 25 -27.07 -13.72 -12.40
C GLN A 25 -26.19 -12.82 -11.53
N LYS A 26 -25.53 -13.39 -10.51
CA LYS A 26 -24.57 -12.67 -9.66
C LYS A 26 -23.46 -12.01 -10.48
N ARG A 27 -22.87 -12.75 -11.45
CA ARG A 27 -21.82 -12.21 -12.31
C ARG A 27 -22.29 -11.03 -13.16
N LYS A 28 -23.52 -11.08 -13.69
CA LYS A 28 -24.09 -9.95 -14.44
C LYS A 28 -24.35 -8.73 -13.56
N GLU A 29 -24.85 -8.96 -12.35
CA GLU A 29 -25.09 -7.90 -11.36
C GLU A 29 -23.78 -7.24 -10.93
N LEU A 30 -22.76 -8.04 -10.59
CA LEU A 30 -21.42 -7.55 -10.27
C LEU A 30 -20.83 -6.75 -11.43
N ALA A 31 -20.90 -7.26 -12.67
CA ALA A 31 -20.40 -6.54 -13.83
C ALA A 31 -21.09 -5.17 -14.03
N PHE A 32 -22.40 -5.09 -13.75
CA PHE A 32 -23.14 -3.82 -13.80
C PHE A 32 -22.69 -2.83 -12.72
N LEU A 33 -22.57 -3.28 -11.46
CA LEU A 33 -22.13 -2.44 -10.35
C LEU A 33 -20.68 -1.97 -10.53
N VAL A 34 -19.79 -2.88 -10.94
CA VAL A 34 -18.38 -2.58 -11.25
C VAL A 34 -18.27 -1.52 -12.34
N ASP A 35 -19.07 -1.62 -13.41
CA ASP A 35 -19.05 -0.62 -14.48
C ASP A 35 -19.59 0.75 -14.01
N ARG A 36 -20.53 0.78 -13.06
CA ARG A 36 -20.96 2.02 -12.39
C ARG A 36 -19.83 2.62 -11.56
N VAL A 37 -19.13 1.83 -10.74
CA VAL A 37 -17.95 2.29 -9.97
C VAL A 37 -16.88 2.85 -10.93
N LEU A 38 -16.58 2.14 -12.01
CA LEU A 38 -15.56 2.59 -12.97
C LEU A 38 -15.92 3.92 -13.61
N ARG A 39 -17.18 4.11 -14.04
CA ARG A 39 -17.66 5.38 -14.60
C ARG A 39 -17.60 6.51 -13.58
N LEU A 40 -18.15 6.26 -12.39
CA LEU A 40 -18.22 7.22 -11.29
C LEU A 40 -16.81 7.74 -10.91
N THR A 41 -15.86 6.82 -10.76
CA THR A 41 -14.47 7.12 -10.37
C THR A 41 -13.57 7.66 -11.49
N SER A 42 -13.97 7.53 -12.77
CA SER A 42 -13.18 8.00 -13.92
C SER A 42 -13.64 9.37 -14.45
N ILE A 43 -14.93 9.68 -14.35
CA ILE A 43 -15.49 10.95 -14.85
C ILE A 43 -15.25 12.09 -13.88
N PHE A 44 -15.21 11.78 -12.58
CA PHE A 44 -15.04 12.80 -11.56
C PHE A 44 -13.64 13.42 -11.60
N GLN A 45 -13.58 14.64 -12.11
CA GLN A 45 -12.47 15.54 -11.82
C GLN A 45 -12.68 16.03 -10.40
N ALA A 46 -11.65 15.92 -9.55
CA ALA A 46 -11.68 16.51 -8.23
C ALA A 46 -11.81 18.02 -8.37
N THR A 47 -13.05 18.51 -8.46
CA THR A 47 -13.34 19.92 -8.26
C THR A 47 -12.87 20.20 -6.84
N GLY A 48 -12.08 21.24 -6.60
CA GLY A 48 -11.53 21.61 -5.27
C GLY A 48 -12.59 21.91 -4.19
N ASN A 49 -13.82 21.45 -4.38
CA ASN A 49 -14.92 21.41 -3.44
C ASN A 49 -14.91 20.06 -2.70
N VAL A 50 -14.50 20.11 -1.43
CA VAL A 50 -14.45 18.96 -0.52
C VAL A 50 -15.84 18.36 -0.29
N SER A 51 -16.91 19.17 -0.22
CA SER A 51 -18.29 18.68 -0.03
C SER A 51 -18.74 17.80 -1.19
N LYS A 52 -18.48 18.20 -2.44
CA LYS A 52 -18.77 17.37 -3.63
C LYS A 52 -17.93 16.09 -3.63
N SER A 53 -16.67 16.17 -3.19
CA SER A 53 -15.82 14.98 -3.07
C SER A 53 -16.37 14.01 -2.01
N TRP A 54 -16.97 14.53 -0.95
CA TRP A 54 -17.62 13.73 0.09
C TRP A 54 -18.90 13.05 -0.40
N GLU A 55 -19.81 13.80 -1.02
CA GLU A 55 -21.03 13.24 -1.64
C GLU A 55 -20.67 12.11 -2.62
N HIS A 56 -19.67 12.35 -3.46
CA HIS A 56 -19.18 11.37 -4.40
C HIS A 56 -18.56 10.14 -3.72
N HIS A 57 -17.85 10.31 -2.59
CA HIS A 57 -17.33 9.19 -1.81
C HIS A 57 -18.46 8.30 -1.28
N LEU A 58 -19.53 8.89 -0.73
CA LEU A 58 -20.69 8.15 -0.22
C LEU A 58 -21.36 7.31 -1.31
N GLU A 59 -21.45 7.83 -2.54
CA GLU A 59 -21.95 7.07 -3.68
C GLU A 59 -21.05 5.88 -4.06
N ILE A 60 -19.73 6.08 -4.06
CA ILE A 60 -18.76 5.01 -4.33
C ILE A 60 -18.86 3.94 -3.22
N GLU A 61 -18.85 4.35 -1.95
CA GLU A 61 -18.92 3.44 -0.80
C GLU A 61 -20.20 2.60 -0.86
N LYS A 62 -21.36 3.20 -1.18
CA LYS A 62 -22.61 2.48 -1.36
C LYS A 62 -22.50 1.39 -2.42
N LEU A 63 -21.94 1.70 -3.60
CA LEU A 63 -21.76 0.71 -4.68
C LEU A 63 -20.79 -0.40 -4.28
N VAL A 64 -19.69 -0.04 -3.60
CA VAL A 64 -18.70 -1.01 -3.09
C VAL A 64 -19.35 -1.93 -2.06
N ASN A 65 -20.20 -1.41 -1.17
CA ASN A 65 -20.93 -2.22 -0.20
C ASN A 65 -21.94 -3.17 -0.88
N GLU A 66 -22.63 -2.73 -1.94
CA GLU A 66 -23.47 -3.62 -2.75
C GLU A 66 -22.65 -4.74 -3.42
N ILE A 67 -21.49 -4.39 -3.98
CA ILE A 67 -20.55 -5.35 -4.59
C ILE A 67 -20.07 -6.39 -3.56
N THR A 68 -19.54 -5.95 -2.41
CA THR A 68 -19.01 -6.84 -1.37
C THR A 68 -20.08 -7.75 -0.80
N ASN A 69 -21.34 -7.28 -0.70
CA ASN A 69 -22.48 -8.11 -0.29
C ASN A 69 -22.77 -9.24 -1.30
N ILE A 70 -22.66 -8.98 -2.60
CA ILE A 70 -22.89 -10.00 -3.65
C ILE A 70 -21.73 -10.99 -3.73
N GLU A 71 -20.49 -10.48 -3.59
CA GLU A 71 -19.26 -11.27 -3.45
C GLU A 71 -19.27 -12.15 -2.17
N GLY A 72 -20.20 -11.87 -1.24
CA GLY A 72 -20.30 -12.43 0.10
C GLY A 72 -20.19 -13.97 0.25
N THR A 73 -19.68 -14.33 1.44
CA THR A 73 -19.59 -15.64 2.14
C THR A 73 -18.68 -16.75 1.64
N GLN A 74 -18.00 -16.69 0.48
CA GLN A 74 -17.07 -17.77 0.10
C GLN A 74 -15.62 -17.60 0.56
N LEU A 75 -15.16 -16.38 0.86
CA LEU A 75 -13.75 -16.11 1.20
C LEU A 75 -13.50 -15.76 2.67
N ARG A 76 -14.53 -15.78 3.53
CA ARG A 76 -14.32 -15.84 4.99
C ARG A 76 -13.92 -17.26 5.36
N ASN A 77 -12.77 -17.72 4.85
CA ASN A 77 -12.08 -18.80 5.52
C ASN A 77 -11.92 -18.36 6.96
N THR A 78 -12.40 -19.17 7.89
CA THR A 78 -11.99 -19.16 9.29
C THR A 78 -10.47 -19.28 9.30
N ARG A 79 -9.78 -18.17 9.08
CA ARG A 79 -8.34 -18.11 9.17
C ARG A 79 -8.02 -18.35 10.63
N THR A 80 -7.27 -19.42 10.85
CA THR A 80 -6.71 -19.74 12.16
C THR A 80 -5.86 -18.57 12.61
N LEU A 81 -5.87 -18.29 13.91
CA LEU A 81 -5.13 -17.17 14.51
C LEU A 81 -3.70 -17.14 13.95
N ARG A 82 -3.23 -15.98 13.48
CA ARG A 82 -1.86 -15.79 12.91
C ARG A 82 -0.79 -16.43 13.77
N GLN A 83 -0.95 -16.37 15.09
CA GLN A 83 -0.07 -17.00 16.09
C GLN A 83 0.19 -18.49 15.83
N THR A 84 -0.80 -19.22 15.31
CA THR A 84 -0.71 -20.65 15.01
C THR A 84 0.21 -20.98 13.82
N HIS A 85 0.56 -19.99 13.00
CA HIS A 85 1.45 -20.15 11.84
C HIS A 85 2.88 -19.68 12.11
N ILE A 86 3.15 -19.04 13.26
CA ILE A 86 4.46 -18.46 13.57
C ILE A 86 5.56 -19.53 13.58
N ASP A 87 5.33 -20.70 14.19
CA ASP A 87 6.35 -21.75 14.25
C ASP A 87 6.75 -22.25 12.86
N LYS A 88 5.76 -22.48 11.99
CA LYS A 88 5.99 -22.87 10.58
C LYS A 88 6.75 -21.79 9.82
N TYR A 89 6.40 -20.53 10.08
CA TYR A 89 7.07 -19.40 9.48
C TYR A 89 8.53 -19.27 9.92
N LEU A 90 8.80 -19.36 11.23
CA LEU A 90 10.16 -19.35 11.78
C LEU A 90 11.00 -20.53 11.26
N GLN A 91 10.40 -21.71 11.11
CA GLN A 91 11.06 -22.86 10.49
C GLN A 91 11.45 -22.56 9.04
N TRP A 92 10.50 -22.08 8.22
CA TRP A 92 10.76 -21.73 6.82
C TRP A 92 11.85 -20.65 6.67
N LEU A 93 11.88 -19.66 7.56
CA LEU A 93 12.94 -18.64 7.60
C LEU A 93 14.32 -19.27 7.84
N ARG A 94 14.45 -20.18 8.82
CA ARG A 94 15.71 -20.89 9.11
C ARG A 94 16.16 -21.75 7.94
N GLU A 95 15.24 -22.50 7.35
CA GLU A 95 15.50 -23.37 6.18
C GLU A 95 15.98 -22.59 4.95
N ASN A 96 15.60 -21.31 4.85
CA ASN A 96 16.01 -20.43 3.76
C ASN A 96 17.14 -19.45 4.13
N GLY A 97 17.83 -19.70 5.25
CA GLY A 97 19.06 -18.99 5.61
C GLY A 97 18.88 -17.59 6.19
N VAL A 98 17.67 -17.26 6.66
CA VAL A 98 17.45 -16.03 7.44
C VAL A 98 18.12 -16.19 8.80
N GLN A 99 18.96 -15.22 9.17
CA GLN A 99 19.67 -15.21 10.46
C GLN A 99 18.98 -14.23 11.39
N PHE A 100 18.61 -14.69 12.57
CA PHE A 100 17.83 -13.90 13.53
C PHE A 100 18.07 -14.38 14.98
N ASP A 101 19.33 -14.72 15.29
CA ASP A 101 19.68 -15.27 16.60
C ASP A 101 19.57 -14.24 17.72
N GLY A 102 18.70 -14.53 18.69
CA GLY A 102 18.43 -13.64 19.81
C GLY A 102 17.23 -12.73 19.59
N ILE A 103 16.31 -13.07 18.67
CA ILE A 103 15.01 -12.40 18.55
C ILE A 103 13.87 -13.42 18.50
N GLU A 104 12.68 -13.01 18.93
CA GLU A 104 11.43 -13.76 18.72
C GLU A 104 10.29 -12.84 18.24
N ILE A 105 9.23 -13.43 17.70
CA ILE A 105 8.00 -12.71 17.36
C ILE A 105 7.08 -12.74 18.58
N ALA A 106 6.64 -11.56 19.04
CA ALA A 106 5.76 -11.42 20.20
C ALA A 106 4.68 -10.37 19.96
N GLU A 107 3.59 -10.44 20.72
CA GLU A 107 2.54 -9.40 20.73
C GLU A 107 2.91 -8.24 21.68
N PHE A 108 2.67 -7.01 21.24
CA PHE A 108 2.91 -5.80 22.01
C PHE A 108 1.67 -4.92 22.09
N LYS A 109 1.33 -4.48 23.31
CA LYS A 109 0.19 -3.59 23.54
C LYS A 109 0.35 -2.28 22.76
N GLY A 110 -0.69 -1.89 22.03
CA GLY A 110 -0.71 -0.67 21.22
C GLY A 110 -0.10 -0.84 19.81
N TYR A 111 0.47 -2.01 19.54
CA TYR A 111 0.93 -2.43 18.23
C TYR A 111 0.10 -3.64 17.79
N ASP A 112 0.76 -4.76 17.53
CA ASP A 112 0.22 -6.09 17.27
C ASP A 112 1.43 -7.01 17.47
N LEU A 113 1.76 -7.86 16.49
CA LEU A 113 3.04 -8.53 16.44
C LEU A 113 4.21 -7.55 16.23
N GLY A 114 5.33 -7.85 16.86
CA GLY A 114 6.61 -7.17 16.72
C GLY A 114 7.77 -8.14 16.97
N LEU A 115 9.00 -7.66 16.85
CA LEU A 115 10.18 -8.44 17.23
C LEU A 115 10.60 -8.09 18.66
N LYS A 116 10.85 -9.10 19.48
CA LYS A 116 11.38 -8.96 20.85
C LYS A 116 12.83 -9.43 20.91
N ALA A 117 13.68 -8.69 21.60
CA ALA A 117 15.05 -9.08 21.88
C ALA A 117 15.09 -10.20 22.94
N LEU A 118 15.84 -11.26 22.68
CA LEU A 118 16.15 -12.34 23.62
C LEU A 118 17.54 -12.22 24.25
N LYS A 119 18.28 -11.19 23.85
CA LYS A 119 19.59 -10.80 24.37
C LYS A 119 19.77 -9.30 24.18
N ASP A 120 20.77 -8.73 24.82
CA ASP A 120 21.14 -7.34 24.60
C ASP A 120 21.76 -7.17 23.19
N PHE A 121 21.33 -6.12 22.49
CA PHE A 121 21.94 -5.62 21.26
C PHE A 121 22.51 -4.23 21.53
N THR A 122 23.75 -3.99 21.09
CA THR A 122 24.35 -2.65 21.13
C THR A 122 24.00 -1.88 19.85
N GLU A 123 23.93 -0.56 19.92
CA GLU A 123 23.75 0.28 18.73
C GLU A 123 24.75 -0.10 17.63
N GLY A 124 24.26 -0.20 16.39
CA GLY A 124 25.05 -0.58 15.22
C GLY A 124 25.38 -2.07 15.11
N SER A 125 25.03 -2.90 16.10
CA SER A 125 25.20 -4.36 15.99
C SER A 125 24.19 -4.97 15.00
N LEU A 126 24.59 -6.05 14.32
CA LEU A 126 23.73 -6.76 13.39
C LEU A 126 22.66 -7.54 14.16
N ILE A 127 21.37 -7.29 13.86
CA ILE A 127 20.23 -7.96 14.47
C ILE A 127 19.80 -9.17 13.63
N LEU A 128 19.58 -8.95 12.33
CA LEU A 128 19.10 -9.99 11.43
C LEU A 128 19.57 -9.79 9.99
N THR A 129 19.63 -10.89 9.23
CA THR A 129 19.93 -10.89 7.79
C THR A 129 18.89 -11.67 7.02
N ILE A 130 18.49 -11.15 5.85
CA ILE A 130 17.41 -11.70 5.03
C ILE A 130 17.95 -11.99 3.62
N PRO A 131 18.19 -13.25 3.23
CA PRO A 131 18.56 -13.58 1.86
C PRO A 131 17.50 -13.11 0.85
N SER A 132 17.93 -12.63 -0.32
CA SER A 132 17.00 -12.12 -1.33
C SER A 132 15.98 -13.15 -1.83
N LYS A 133 16.31 -14.44 -1.73
CA LYS A 133 15.44 -15.55 -2.10
C LYS A 133 14.09 -15.54 -1.36
N VAL A 134 14.07 -15.13 -0.09
CA VAL A 134 12.82 -15.11 0.70
C VAL A 134 11.99 -13.85 0.46
N MET A 135 12.58 -12.80 -0.09
CA MET A 135 11.85 -11.56 -0.42
C MET A 135 10.84 -11.82 -1.54
N ILE A 136 9.76 -11.04 -1.54
CA ILE A 136 8.78 -11.04 -2.63
C ILE A 136 8.92 -9.71 -3.37
N THR A 137 9.30 -9.76 -4.63
CA THR A 137 9.64 -8.59 -5.44
C THR A 137 8.80 -8.51 -6.71
N GLU A 138 8.80 -7.34 -7.36
CA GLU A 138 8.19 -7.21 -8.70
C GLU A 138 8.83 -8.14 -9.75
N LYS A 139 10.09 -8.54 -9.56
CA LYS A 139 10.75 -9.53 -10.42
C LYS A 139 10.05 -10.89 -10.32
N ASN A 140 9.69 -11.33 -9.11
CA ASN A 140 8.96 -12.59 -8.93
C ASN A 140 7.61 -12.56 -9.66
N ALA A 141 6.91 -11.43 -9.64
CA ALA A 141 5.67 -11.26 -10.40
C ALA A 141 5.91 -11.37 -11.92
N LYS A 142 6.97 -10.75 -12.45
CA LYS A 142 7.37 -10.80 -13.87
C LYS A 142 7.87 -12.19 -14.32
N GLU A 143 8.34 -13.02 -13.39
CA GLU A 143 8.79 -14.40 -13.66
C GLU A 143 7.68 -15.45 -13.42
N SER A 144 6.53 -15.03 -12.88
CA SER A 144 5.38 -15.90 -12.62
C SER A 144 4.41 -16.00 -13.81
N GLU A 145 3.33 -16.75 -13.62
CA GLU A 145 2.20 -16.80 -14.57
C GLU A 145 1.50 -15.44 -14.78
N LEU A 146 1.70 -14.48 -13.86
CA LEU A 146 1.18 -13.11 -13.99
C LEU A 146 1.87 -12.32 -15.11
N SER A 147 3.07 -12.74 -15.54
CA SER A 147 3.87 -12.10 -16.60
C SER A 147 3.09 -11.85 -17.90
N ALA A 148 2.25 -12.79 -18.31
CA ALA A 148 1.42 -12.66 -19.52
C ALA A 148 0.40 -11.51 -19.40
N PHE A 149 -0.12 -11.25 -18.20
CA PHE A 149 -1.02 -10.13 -17.97
C PHE A 149 -0.26 -8.81 -17.84
N ILE A 150 0.89 -8.82 -17.15
CA ILE A 150 1.79 -7.66 -17.04
C ILE A 150 2.22 -7.19 -18.44
N ALA A 151 2.53 -8.10 -19.35
CA ALA A 151 2.97 -7.77 -20.70
C ALA A 151 1.93 -6.98 -21.53
N VAL A 152 0.64 -7.06 -21.20
CA VAL A 152 -0.45 -6.45 -21.98
C VAL A 152 -1.20 -5.34 -21.24
N ASP A 153 -0.94 -5.13 -19.94
CA ASP A 153 -1.63 -4.14 -19.12
C ASP A 153 -0.71 -2.96 -18.72
N PRO A 154 -0.99 -1.73 -19.21
CA PRO A 154 -0.15 -0.58 -18.91
C PRO A 154 -0.05 -0.20 -17.44
N LEU A 155 -1.07 -0.46 -16.62
CA LEU A 155 -0.99 -0.16 -15.18
C LEU A 155 0.01 -1.10 -14.52
N LEU A 156 -0.03 -2.39 -14.83
CA LEU A 156 0.91 -3.36 -14.27
C LEU A 156 2.36 -3.13 -14.71
N GLN A 157 2.57 -2.60 -15.92
CA GLN A 157 3.90 -2.24 -16.41
C GLN A 157 4.52 -1.05 -15.67
N ASN A 158 3.69 -0.10 -15.23
CA ASN A 158 4.14 1.18 -14.68
C ASN A 158 3.91 1.34 -13.17
N MET A 159 3.18 0.42 -12.53
CA MET A 159 2.83 0.48 -11.11
C MET A 159 3.23 -0.80 -10.37
N PRO A 160 4.50 -0.91 -9.92
CA PRO A 160 5.02 -2.08 -9.23
C PRO A 160 4.21 -2.50 -8.00
N ASN A 161 3.71 -1.53 -7.25
CA ASN A 161 2.87 -1.75 -6.08
C ASN A 161 1.55 -2.48 -6.42
N ILE A 162 0.91 -2.15 -7.54
CA ILE A 162 -0.30 -2.84 -8.00
C ILE A 162 0.05 -4.25 -8.49
N THR A 163 1.16 -4.39 -9.22
CA THR A 163 1.66 -5.68 -9.68
C THR A 163 1.94 -6.63 -8.50
N LEU A 164 2.59 -6.13 -7.45
CA LEU A 164 2.80 -6.86 -6.21
C LEU A 164 1.48 -7.23 -5.51
N ALA A 165 0.47 -6.37 -5.51
CA ALA A 165 -0.82 -6.69 -4.91
C ALA A 165 -1.51 -7.86 -5.61
N LEU A 166 -1.53 -7.89 -6.95
CA LEU A 166 -2.10 -9.01 -7.70
C LEU A 166 -1.27 -10.29 -7.55
N PHE A 167 0.05 -10.16 -7.53
CA PHE A 167 0.94 -11.30 -7.29
C PHE A 167 0.71 -11.90 -5.90
N LEU A 168 0.62 -11.07 -4.86
CA LEU A 168 0.31 -11.48 -3.50
C LEU A 168 -1.03 -12.23 -3.42
N LEU A 169 -2.05 -11.80 -4.17
CA LEU A 169 -3.34 -12.50 -4.22
C LEU A 169 -3.23 -13.91 -4.81
N LEU A 170 -2.44 -14.07 -5.89
CA LEU A 170 -2.20 -15.38 -6.50
C LEU A 170 -1.46 -16.30 -5.52
N GLU A 171 -0.37 -15.82 -4.93
CA GLU A 171 0.43 -16.58 -3.97
C GLU A 171 -0.37 -16.93 -2.70
N ASN A 172 -1.19 -16.01 -2.20
CA ASN A 172 -2.04 -16.27 -1.04
C ASN A 172 -3.06 -17.40 -1.29
N ASN A 173 -3.51 -17.58 -2.53
CA ASN A 173 -4.47 -18.62 -2.92
C ASN A 173 -3.80 -19.85 -3.55
N ASN A 174 -2.47 -19.89 -3.63
CA ASN A 174 -1.69 -21.05 -4.03
C ASN A 174 -1.29 -21.86 -2.78
N PRO A 175 -1.82 -23.08 -2.56
CA PRO A 175 -1.44 -23.92 -1.42
C PRO A 175 0.05 -24.30 -1.41
N ASP A 176 0.66 -24.38 -2.60
CA ASP A 176 2.05 -24.77 -2.81
C ASP A 176 2.97 -23.55 -2.95
N SER A 177 2.51 -22.36 -2.55
CA SER A 177 3.33 -21.14 -2.61
C SER A 177 4.58 -21.29 -1.75
N PHE A 178 5.74 -20.98 -2.33
CA PHE A 178 7.00 -20.91 -1.58
C PHE A 178 6.92 -19.91 -0.41
N TRP A 179 6.15 -18.82 -0.57
CA TRP A 179 5.97 -17.78 0.44
C TRP A 179 4.75 -18.01 1.33
N LYS A 180 4.09 -19.18 1.24
CA LYS A 180 2.89 -19.47 2.04
C LYS A 180 3.09 -19.22 3.54
N PRO A 181 4.21 -19.65 4.18
CA PRO A 181 4.41 -19.40 5.61
C PRO A 181 4.49 -17.92 5.97
N TYR A 182 5.08 -17.08 5.11
CA TYR A 182 5.09 -15.63 5.30
C TYR A 182 3.69 -15.02 5.13
N ILE A 183 2.96 -15.44 4.09
CA ILE A 183 1.63 -14.90 3.80
C ILE A 183 0.63 -15.25 4.92
N GLU A 184 0.73 -16.43 5.51
CA GLU A 184 -0.13 -16.88 6.61
C GLU A 184 0.09 -16.12 7.93
N VAL A 185 1.24 -15.46 8.10
CA VAL A 185 1.50 -14.59 9.25
C VAL A 185 1.23 -13.12 8.98
N LEU A 186 0.78 -12.72 7.79
CA LEU A 186 0.38 -11.33 7.50
C LEU A 186 -0.93 -10.95 8.23
N PRO A 187 -1.12 -9.66 8.57
CA PRO A 187 -2.39 -9.20 9.14
C PRO A 187 -3.58 -9.52 8.25
N GLU A 188 -4.70 -9.94 8.84
CA GLU A 188 -5.94 -10.18 8.10
C GLU A 188 -6.70 -8.89 7.76
N LYS A 189 -6.51 -7.87 8.61
CA LYS A 189 -7.11 -6.55 8.48
C LYS A 189 -6.06 -5.51 8.86
N TYR A 190 -6.19 -4.32 8.28
CA TYR A 190 -5.34 -3.16 8.57
C TYR A 190 -6.17 -2.02 9.12
N SER A 191 -5.48 -0.99 9.60
CA SER A 191 -6.07 0.26 10.10
C SER A 191 -5.91 1.42 9.11
N THR A 192 -5.77 1.11 7.81
CA THR A 192 -5.74 2.12 6.75
C THR A 192 -7.14 2.67 6.49
N ILE A 193 -7.22 3.83 5.82
CA ILE A 193 -8.50 4.51 5.51
C ILE A 193 -9.49 3.65 4.70
N LEU A 194 -9.04 2.55 4.10
CA LEU A 194 -9.89 1.63 3.33
C LEU A 194 -10.80 0.77 4.23
N TYR A 195 -10.56 0.77 5.54
CA TYR A 195 -11.30 0.01 6.53
C TYR A 195 -12.17 0.87 7.45
N TYR A 196 -12.14 2.19 7.25
CA TYR A 196 -12.90 3.15 8.06
C TYR A 196 -14.34 3.20 7.56
N THR A 197 -15.27 3.42 8.48
CA THR A 197 -16.65 3.78 8.10
C THR A 197 -16.73 5.23 7.67
N SER A 198 -17.83 5.58 6.99
CA SER A 198 -18.13 6.98 6.67
C SER A 198 -18.13 7.90 7.90
N GLU A 199 -18.63 7.42 9.05
CA GLU A 199 -18.62 8.19 10.30
C GLU A 199 -17.19 8.41 10.81
N GLU A 200 -16.33 7.40 10.75
CA GLU A 200 -14.91 7.51 11.15
C GLU A 200 -14.13 8.44 10.21
N LEU A 201 -14.39 8.39 8.89
CA LEU A 201 -13.77 9.31 7.93
C LEU A 201 -14.23 10.76 8.14
N GLU A 202 -15.49 10.98 8.52
CA GLU A 202 -16.03 12.31 8.77
C GLU A 202 -15.33 13.03 9.94
N LEU A 203 -14.82 12.29 10.93
CA LEU A 203 -14.03 12.83 12.04
C LEU A 203 -12.71 13.48 11.58
N LEU A 204 -12.25 13.20 10.36
CA LEU A 204 -11.07 13.86 9.81
C LEU A 204 -11.36 15.30 9.38
N LYS A 205 -12.63 15.75 9.27
CA LYS A 205 -12.92 17.14 8.91
C LYS A 205 -12.49 18.11 10.03
N PRO A 206 -11.88 19.27 9.71
CA PRO A 206 -11.58 19.80 8.37
C PRO A 206 -10.13 19.54 7.91
N SER A 207 -9.45 18.52 8.44
CA SER A 207 -8.05 18.20 8.11
C SER A 207 -7.84 17.97 6.60
N PRO A 208 -6.70 18.42 6.03
CA PRO A 208 -6.33 18.11 4.64
C PRO A 208 -6.21 16.60 4.35
N VAL A 209 -6.00 15.78 5.40
CA VAL A 209 -5.95 14.31 5.29
C VAL A 209 -7.31 13.75 4.88
N PHE A 210 -8.42 14.42 5.20
CA PHE A 210 -9.75 14.00 4.77
C PHE A 210 -9.84 13.90 3.25
N GLU A 211 -9.51 14.97 2.52
CA GLU A 211 -9.57 14.98 1.05
C GLU A 211 -8.61 13.93 0.44
N SER A 212 -7.42 13.77 1.03
CA SER A 212 -6.44 12.75 0.63
C SER A 212 -6.98 11.33 0.82
N SER A 213 -7.72 11.08 1.90
CA SER A 213 -8.39 9.81 2.18
C SER A 213 -9.45 9.50 1.11
N LEU A 214 -10.28 10.48 0.74
CA LEU A 214 -11.29 10.31 -0.32
C LEU A 214 -10.64 10.03 -1.68
N LYS A 215 -9.53 10.72 -2.01
CA LYS A 215 -8.75 10.49 -3.24
C LYS A 215 -8.18 9.07 -3.28
N LEU A 216 -7.60 8.61 -2.17
CA LEU A 216 -7.04 7.27 -2.06
C LEU A 216 -8.11 6.19 -2.22
N TYR A 217 -9.22 6.29 -1.48
CA TYR A 217 -10.34 5.35 -1.59
C TYR A 217 -10.88 5.28 -3.02
N ARG A 218 -11.12 6.45 -3.65
CA ARG A 218 -11.58 6.53 -5.05
C ARG A 218 -10.60 5.86 -6.01
N SER A 219 -9.29 6.06 -5.81
CA SER A 219 -8.26 5.43 -6.65
C SER A 219 -8.29 3.92 -6.54
N ILE A 220 -8.38 3.36 -5.33
CA ILE A 220 -8.44 1.91 -5.11
C ILE A 220 -9.73 1.32 -5.67
N ALA A 221 -10.88 1.95 -5.45
CA ALA A 221 -12.16 1.51 -6.03
C ALA A 221 -12.13 1.49 -7.57
N ARG A 222 -11.50 2.51 -8.18
CA ARG A 222 -11.29 2.55 -9.63
C ARG A 222 -10.39 1.42 -10.12
N GLN A 223 -9.28 1.17 -9.44
CA GLN A 223 -8.34 0.11 -9.80
C GLN A 223 -9.01 -1.27 -9.68
N TYR A 224 -9.74 -1.53 -8.60
CA TYR A 224 -10.56 -2.74 -8.47
C TYR A 224 -11.50 -2.90 -9.67
N ALA A 225 -12.29 -1.88 -9.98
CA ALA A 225 -13.26 -1.97 -11.07
C ALA A 225 -12.60 -2.17 -12.44
N TYR A 226 -11.46 -1.51 -12.68
CA TYR A 226 -10.63 -1.68 -13.86
C TYR A 226 -10.14 -3.13 -14.01
N PHE A 227 -9.51 -3.68 -12.96
CA PHE A 227 -8.96 -5.04 -13.00
C PHE A 227 -10.05 -6.10 -13.04
N TYR A 228 -11.15 -5.91 -12.32
CA TYR A 228 -12.31 -6.82 -12.40
C TYR A 228 -12.77 -6.97 -13.85
N LYS A 229 -12.91 -5.86 -14.58
CA LYS A 229 -13.30 -5.87 -15.99
C LYS A 229 -12.27 -6.60 -16.85
N LYS A 230 -10.98 -6.34 -16.69
CA LYS A 230 -9.90 -7.02 -17.45
C LYS A 230 -9.86 -8.51 -17.17
N ILE A 231 -9.91 -8.91 -15.90
CA ILE A 231 -9.93 -10.30 -15.43
C ILE A 231 -11.09 -11.09 -16.06
N HIS A 232 -12.25 -10.46 -16.25
CA HIS A 232 -13.45 -11.13 -16.78
C HIS A 232 -13.62 -11.03 -18.31
N THR A 233 -12.77 -10.27 -19.02
CA THR A 233 -12.91 -10.03 -20.47
C THR A 233 -11.74 -10.53 -21.30
N LEU A 234 -10.53 -10.55 -20.74
CA LEU A 234 -9.34 -11.07 -21.42
C LEU A 234 -9.25 -12.59 -21.26
N ASP A 235 -8.80 -13.29 -22.30
CA ASP A 235 -8.55 -14.74 -22.27
C ASP A 235 -7.07 -15.02 -22.04
N ILE A 236 -6.63 -14.82 -20.79
CA ILE A 236 -5.27 -15.15 -20.33
C ILE A 236 -5.40 -16.20 -19.22
N PRO A 237 -4.64 -17.32 -19.25
CA PRO A 237 -4.81 -18.42 -18.30
C PRO A 237 -4.80 -18.01 -16.81
N VAL A 238 -3.85 -17.15 -16.39
CA VAL A 238 -3.75 -16.67 -15.00
C VAL A 238 -5.00 -15.92 -14.53
N LEU A 239 -5.72 -15.25 -15.45
CA LEU A 239 -6.93 -14.50 -15.10
C LEU A 239 -8.07 -15.42 -14.67
N LYS A 240 -8.09 -16.69 -15.11
CA LYS A 240 -9.08 -17.68 -14.65
C LYS A 240 -8.92 -17.95 -13.15
N LYS A 241 -7.68 -18.03 -12.66
CA LYS A 241 -7.40 -18.13 -11.21
C LYS A 241 -7.82 -16.86 -10.48
N LEU A 242 -7.51 -15.69 -11.04
CA LEU A 242 -7.94 -14.42 -10.46
C LEU A 242 -9.47 -14.28 -10.40
N GLN A 243 -10.23 -14.80 -11.38
CA GLN A 243 -11.70 -14.77 -11.34
C GLN A 243 -12.29 -15.44 -10.10
N GLU A 244 -11.60 -16.43 -9.53
CA GLU A 244 -12.06 -17.16 -8.34
C GLU A 244 -11.78 -16.42 -7.03
N VAL A 245 -10.75 -15.55 -7.02
CA VAL A 245 -10.22 -14.96 -5.77
C VAL A 245 -10.31 -13.44 -5.72
N PHE A 246 -10.50 -12.77 -6.87
CA PHE A 246 -10.48 -11.32 -6.98
C PHE A 246 -11.82 -10.68 -6.61
N THR A 247 -11.99 -10.43 -5.31
CA THR A 247 -13.06 -9.62 -4.73
C THR A 247 -12.57 -8.25 -4.28
N PHE A 248 -13.47 -7.30 -4.02
CA PHE A 248 -13.06 -6.00 -3.48
C PHE A 248 -12.34 -6.15 -2.14
N ASP A 249 -12.81 -7.05 -1.28
CA ASP A 249 -12.17 -7.33 0.02
C ASP A 249 -10.77 -7.91 -0.14
N SER A 250 -10.58 -8.87 -1.05
CA SER A 250 -9.25 -9.44 -1.32
C SER A 250 -8.30 -8.37 -1.88
N TYR A 251 -8.77 -7.54 -2.80
CA TYR A 251 -7.97 -6.49 -3.40
C TYR A 251 -7.62 -5.41 -2.39
N ARG A 252 -8.59 -4.98 -1.57
CA ARG A 252 -8.39 -4.06 -0.44
C ARG A 252 -7.32 -4.58 0.52
N TRP A 253 -7.39 -5.87 0.88
CA TRP A 253 -6.37 -6.50 1.72
C TRP A 253 -5.00 -6.46 1.05
N ALA A 254 -4.89 -6.88 -0.21
CA ALA A 254 -3.61 -6.94 -0.90
C ALA A 254 -2.96 -5.57 -1.07
N VAL A 255 -3.71 -4.53 -1.48
CA VAL A 255 -3.16 -3.17 -1.60
C VAL A 255 -2.81 -2.58 -0.23
N SER A 256 -3.54 -2.92 0.82
CA SER A 256 -3.20 -2.49 2.19
C SER A 256 -1.92 -3.17 2.67
N THR A 257 -1.74 -4.46 2.40
CA THR A 257 -0.49 -5.18 2.67
C THR A 257 0.68 -4.51 1.96
N VAL A 258 0.56 -4.27 0.64
CA VAL A 258 1.61 -3.58 -0.13
C VAL A 258 1.90 -2.21 0.45
N MET A 259 0.88 -1.38 0.64
CA MET A 259 1.07 0.01 1.08
C MET A 259 1.73 0.12 2.46
N THR A 260 1.41 -0.79 3.37
CA THR A 260 1.89 -0.77 4.76
C THR A 260 3.26 -1.44 4.95
N ARG A 261 3.68 -2.34 4.04
CA ARG A 261 4.88 -3.20 4.21
C ARG A 261 5.86 -3.21 3.03
N GLN A 262 5.55 -2.56 1.91
CA GLN A 262 6.49 -2.48 0.79
C GLN A 262 7.70 -1.63 1.13
N ASN A 263 8.86 -2.04 0.64
CA ASN A 263 10.12 -1.30 0.76
C ASN A 263 10.79 -1.25 -0.60
N ASN A 264 11.48 -0.15 -0.88
CA ASN A 264 12.34 -0.07 -2.05
C ASN A 264 13.74 -0.46 -1.63
N ILE A 265 14.26 -1.53 -2.21
CA ILE A 265 15.62 -2.00 -2.02
C ILE A 265 16.38 -1.89 -3.33
N ARG A 266 17.66 -1.54 -3.26
CA ARG A 266 18.51 -1.42 -4.45
C ARG A 266 19.13 -2.77 -4.77
N LEU A 267 18.51 -3.52 -5.68
CA LEU A 267 18.99 -4.82 -6.15
C LEU A 267 19.72 -4.65 -7.48
N SER A 268 21.02 -4.98 -7.53
CA SER A 268 21.79 -4.96 -8.79
C SER A 268 21.62 -3.65 -9.59
N GLU A 269 21.75 -2.52 -8.90
CA GLU A 269 21.61 -1.14 -9.43
C GLU A 269 20.19 -0.64 -9.74
N ALA A 270 19.16 -1.49 -9.65
CA ALA A 270 17.76 -1.08 -9.81
C ALA A 270 17.03 -0.97 -8.46
N ASP A 271 16.21 0.07 -8.31
CA ASP A 271 15.28 0.17 -7.18
C ASP A 271 14.11 -0.79 -7.41
N VAL A 272 13.96 -1.75 -6.51
CA VAL A 272 12.95 -2.79 -6.59
C VAL A 272 12.04 -2.69 -5.37
N THR A 273 10.74 -2.63 -5.60
CA THR A 273 9.74 -2.74 -4.54
C THR A 273 9.63 -4.19 -4.08
N ALA A 274 9.73 -4.41 -2.77
CA ALA A 274 9.79 -5.72 -2.15
C ALA A 274 9.02 -5.79 -0.82
N PHE A 275 8.48 -6.97 -0.53
CA PHE A 275 8.23 -7.42 0.83
C PHE A 275 9.48 -8.12 1.37
N ILE A 276 9.85 -7.81 2.61
CA ILE A 276 11.04 -8.34 3.27
C ILE A 276 10.60 -9.12 4.51
N PRO A 277 10.38 -10.45 4.39
CA PRO A 277 9.93 -11.25 5.52
C PRO A 277 10.82 -11.10 6.74
N LEU A 278 10.18 -11.12 7.91
CA LEU A 278 10.73 -11.02 9.27
C LEU A 278 11.14 -9.59 9.62
N TRP A 279 11.91 -8.94 8.75
CA TRP A 279 12.27 -7.54 8.93
C TRP A 279 11.04 -6.63 8.99
N ASP A 280 10.04 -6.87 8.16
CA ASP A 280 8.81 -6.09 8.12
C ASP A 280 7.91 -6.27 9.36
N MET A 281 8.28 -7.16 10.29
CA MET A 281 7.63 -7.30 11.61
C MET A 281 8.13 -6.25 12.61
N CYS A 282 9.26 -5.59 12.37
CA CYS A 282 9.73 -4.50 13.23
C CYS A 282 8.75 -3.33 13.16
N ASN A 283 8.32 -2.82 14.33
CA ASN A 283 7.49 -1.63 14.40
C ASN A 283 8.33 -0.35 14.28
N HIS A 284 7.66 0.80 14.14
CA HIS A 284 8.31 2.10 13.96
C HIS A 284 8.74 2.77 15.26
N GLU A 285 9.97 3.29 15.32
CA GLU A 285 10.40 4.32 16.28
C GLU A 285 11.29 5.38 15.62
N HIS A 286 11.48 6.54 16.27
CA HIS A 286 12.41 7.57 15.77
C HIS A 286 13.85 7.09 15.80
N GLY A 287 14.61 7.45 14.76
CA GLY A 287 16.03 7.19 14.68
C GLY A 287 16.53 7.47 13.28
N GLU A 288 17.52 6.69 12.87
CA GLU A 288 18.09 6.72 11.53
C GLU A 288 17.79 5.40 10.80
N ILE A 289 17.81 5.44 9.48
CA ILE A 289 17.71 4.22 8.68
C ILE A 289 18.97 3.40 8.89
N ARG A 290 18.83 2.24 9.55
CA ARG A 290 19.90 1.30 9.88
C ARG A 290 19.68 -0.06 9.21
N THR A 291 19.00 -0.04 8.07
CA THR A 291 18.80 -1.20 7.21
C THR A 291 19.47 -0.92 5.88
N ASP A 292 20.22 -1.90 5.37
CA ASP A 292 20.85 -1.80 4.05
C ASP A 292 20.76 -3.14 3.32
N TYR A 293 21.07 -3.13 2.03
CA TYR A 293 21.14 -4.29 1.19
C TYR A 293 22.58 -4.57 0.77
N ASN A 294 23.12 -5.71 1.25
CA ASN A 294 24.46 -6.16 0.93
C ASN A 294 24.46 -6.90 -0.42
N ASN A 295 24.92 -6.22 -1.47
CA ASN A 295 24.96 -6.76 -2.84
C ASN A 295 25.96 -7.93 -2.98
N GLU A 296 27.08 -7.91 -2.25
CA GLU A 296 28.09 -8.98 -2.32
C GLU A 296 27.55 -10.29 -1.73
N LEU A 297 26.77 -10.19 -0.66
CA LEU A 297 26.16 -11.33 0.04
C LEU A 297 24.70 -11.59 -0.39
N ASN A 298 24.17 -10.78 -1.31
CA ASN A 298 22.81 -10.89 -1.86
C ASN A 298 21.72 -10.99 -0.76
N ARG A 299 21.82 -10.14 0.28
CA ARG A 299 20.94 -10.17 1.46
C ARG A 299 20.67 -8.78 2.03
N GLY A 300 19.49 -8.58 2.63
CA GLY A 300 19.21 -7.45 3.50
C GLY A 300 19.87 -7.62 4.87
N GLU A 301 20.35 -6.53 5.45
CA GLU A 301 20.98 -6.49 6.77
C GLU A 301 20.31 -5.41 7.61
N CYS A 302 19.91 -5.76 8.83
CA CYS A 302 19.28 -4.85 9.78
C CYS A 302 20.17 -4.70 11.01
N TYR A 303 20.56 -3.46 11.29
CA TYR A 303 21.39 -3.11 12.43
C TYR A 303 20.56 -2.44 13.51
N ALA A 304 20.98 -2.59 14.76
CA ALA A 304 20.33 -1.97 15.91
C ALA A 304 20.43 -0.44 15.80
N LEU A 305 19.28 0.25 15.81
CA LEU A 305 19.26 1.71 15.73
C LEU A 305 19.68 2.42 17.03
N ARG A 306 19.64 1.68 18.13
CA ARG A 306 20.07 2.05 19.48
C ARG A 306 20.38 0.76 20.24
N ASP A 307 20.79 0.88 21.50
CA ASP A 307 20.82 -0.27 22.39
C ASP A 307 19.40 -0.82 22.62
N PHE A 308 19.25 -2.14 22.50
CA PHE A 308 18.06 -2.88 22.90
C PHE A 308 18.40 -3.84 24.02
N LYS A 309 17.64 -3.82 25.11
CA LYS A 309 17.78 -4.78 26.21
C LYS A 309 16.98 -6.04 25.96
N THR A 310 17.40 -7.12 26.61
CA THR A 310 16.61 -8.36 26.66
C THR A 310 15.16 -8.05 27.08
N ASP A 311 14.20 -8.69 26.40
CA ASP A 311 12.75 -8.49 26.49
C ASP A 311 12.21 -7.14 25.95
N GLU A 312 13.06 -6.24 25.45
CA GLU A 312 12.58 -5.05 24.74
C GLU A 312 12.07 -5.38 23.34
N GLN A 313 11.11 -4.58 22.87
CA GLN A 313 10.71 -4.58 21.47
C GLN A 313 11.83 -3.95 20.63
N ILE A 314 12.18 -4.64 19.54
CA ILE A 314 13.07 -4.15 18.51
C ILE A 314 12.24 -3.35 17.52
N PHE A 315 12.63 -2.10 17.32
CA PHE A 315 12.02 -1.20 16.37
C PHE A 315 13.01 -0.85 15.24
N ILE A 316 12.48 -0.25 14.19
CA ILE A 316 13.24 0.35 13.10
C ILE A 316 12.69 1.75 12.80
N PHE A 317 13.48 2.59 12.14
CA PHE A 317 13.00 3.84 11.60
C PHE A 317 12.48 3.66 10.16
N TYR A 318 11.17 3.86 9.95
CA TYR A 318 10.52 3.71 8.63
C TYR A 318 10.85 4.85 7.64
N GLY A 319 11.62 5.85 8.09
CA GLY A 319 11.92 7.07 7.35
C GLY A 319 11.16 8.29 7.86
N ALA A 320 11.63 9.46 7.43
CA ALA A 320 11.12 10.77 7.83
C ALA A 320 9.78 11.11 7.17
N ARG A 321 8.71 10.43 7.61
CA ARG A 321 7.35 10.56 7.06
C ARG A 321 6.48 11.41 7.99
N PRO A 322 5.68 12.36 7.45
CA PRO A 322 4.71 13.08 8.25
C PRO A 322 3.57 12.15 8.70
N ASN A 323 2.84 12.53 9.76
CA ASN A 323 1.73 11.71 10.25
C ASN A 323 0.59 11.57 9.25
N ALA A 324 0.43 12.52 8.33
CA ALA A 324 -0.50 12.39 7.21
C ALA A 324 -0.19 11.14 6.35
N ASP A 325 1.08 10.90 6.05
CA ASP A 325 1.51 9.76 5.24
C ASP A 325 1.47 8.46 6.03
N LEU A 326 1.92 8.47 7.28
CA LEU A 326 1.83 7.29 8.16
C LEU A 326 0.37 6.87 8.37
N PHE A 327 -0.55 7.82 8.51
CA PHE A 327 -1.97 7.55 8.65
C PHE A 327 -2.55 6.93 7.36
N LEU A 328 -2.31 7.57 6.21
CA LEU A 328 -2.87 7.14 4.92
C LEU A 328 -2.29 5.80 4.46
N HIS A 329 -0.97 5.61 4.63
CA HIS A 329 -0.23 4.53 4.00
C HIS A 329 0.18 3.41 4.97
N ASN A 330 0.36 3.70 6.26
CA ASN A 330 0.72 2.70 7.25
C ASN A 330 -0.39 2.40 8.27
N GLY A 331 -1.46 3.21 8.31
CA GLY A 331 -2.62 2.98 9.19
C GLY A 331 -2.37 3.31 10.66
N PHE A 332 -1.40 4.18 10.97
CA PHE A 332 -1.15 4.65 12.34
C PHE A 332 -0.71 6.12 12.38
N VAL A 333 -0.84 6.74 13.54
CA VAL A 333 -0.30 8.08 13.83
C VAL A 333 0.78 7.93 14.88
N TYR A 334 1.97 8.48 14.64
CA TYR A 334 3.06 8.40 15.59
C TYR A 334 3.07 9.60 16.56
N PRO A 335 2.96 9.38 17.88
CA PRO A 335 3.01 10.45 18.87
C PRO A 335 4.32 11.23 18.81
N ASN A 336 4.25 12.57 18.87
CA ASN A 336 5.43 13.45 18.87
C ASN A 336 6.38 13.23 17.67
N ASN A 337 5.81 12.97 16.49
CA ASN A 337 6.59 12.83 15.27
C ASN A 337 7.41 14.09 14.95
N GLN A 338 8.74 13.96 14.97
CA GLN A 338 9.69 15.06 14.70
C GLN A 338 9.73 15.45 13.22
N HIS A 339 9.28 14.54 12.34
CA HIS A 339 9.16 14.73 10.90
C HIS A 339 7.73 15.12 10.48
N ASP A 340 6.84 15.42 11.44
CA ASP A 340 5.48 15.83 11.12
C ASP A 340 5.45 17.17 10.41
N SER A 341 4.62 17.25 9.37
CA SER A 341 4.47 18.47 8.57
C SER A 341 3.07 18.60 7.98
N LEU A 342 2.68 19.85 7.76
CA LEU A 342 1.47 20.21 7.05
C LEU A 342 1.84 20.57 5.61
N SER A 343 1.22 19.90 4.64
CA SER A 343 1.38 20.21 3.22
C SER A 343 0.52 21.41 2.82
N VAL A 344 1.14 22.39 2.16
CA VAL A 344 0.49 23.61 1.66
C VAL A 344 0.67 23.66 0.15
N THR A 345 -0.44 23.77 -0.58
CA THR A 345 -0.42 23.91 -2.04
C THR A 345 -0.18 25.36 -2.43
N LEU A 346 0.91 25.64 -3.15
CA LEU A 346 1.28 26.96 -3.64
C LEU A 346 1.71 26.88 -5.11
N GLY A 347 1.52 27.97 -5.85
CA GLY A 347 1.95 28.08 -7.23
C GLY A 347 1.94 29.52 -7.73
N ILE A 348 2.65 29.76 -8.83
CA ILE A 348 2.64 31.06 -9.51
C ILE A 348 1.36 31.18 -10.35
N SER A 349 0.59 32.25 -10.11
CA SER A 349 -0.65 32.52 -10.86
C SER A 349 -0.37 32.64 -12.35
N SER A 350 -1.29 32.13 -13.18
CA SER A 350 -1.22 32.30 -14.65
C SER A 350 -1.27 33.77 -15.07
N GLY A 351 -1.88 34.64 -14.27
CA GLY A 351 -1.97 36.08 -14.51
C GLY A 351 -0.84 36.92 -13.91
N ASP A 352 0.18 36.31 -13.30
CA ASP A 352 1.34 37.05 -12.76
C ASP A 352 2.19 37.62 -13.91
N PRO A 353 2.41 38.95 -14.00
CA PRO A 353 3.22 39.55 -15.07
C PRO A 353 4.66 39.04 -15.14
N LEU A 354 5.20 38.56 -14.01
CA LEU A 354 6.56 38.02 -13.91
C LEU A 354 6.59 36.49 -13.95
N ARG A 355 5.47 35.84 -14.33
CA ARG A 355 5.33 34.38 -14.28
C ARG A 355 6.47 33.63 -14.95
N GLU A 356 6.85 34.02 -16.17
CA GLU A 356 7.90 33.33 -16.93
C GLU A 356 9.25 33.38 -16.20
N ILE A 357 9.59 34.55 -15.64
CA ILE A 357 10.82 34.75 -14.87
C ILE A 357 10.78 33.93 -13.59
N LYS A 358 9.70 34.03 -12.80
CA LYS A 358 9.53 33.28 -11.55
C LYS A 358 9.59 31.77 -11.78
N MET A 359 8.91 31.26 -12.80
CA MET A 359 8.94 29.84 -13.17
C MET A 359 10.32 29.39 -13.65
N SER A 360 11.04 30.22 -14.42
CA SER A 360 12.42 29.94 -14.84
C SER A 360 13.36 29.81 -13.63
N LEU A 361 13.25 30.73 -12.66
CA LEU A 361 14.03 30.70 -11.43
C LEU A 361 13.73 29.47 -10.57
N LEU A 362 12.44 29.15 -10.38
CA LEU A 362 12.03 27.93 -9.68
C LEU A 362 12.60 26.68 -10.37
N THR A 363 12.55 26.62 -11.70
CA THR A 363 13.10 25.49 -12.47
C THR A 363 14.61 25.35 -12.27
N LYS A 364 15.37 26.46 -12.25
CA LYS A 364 16.82 26.45 -11.96
C LYS A 364 17.14 25.93 -10.56
N LEU A 365 16.24 26.10 -9.60
CA LEU A 365 16.36 25.57 -8.24
C LEU A 365 15.79 24.15 -8.07
N GLY A 366 15.34 23.50 -9.14
CA GLY A 366 14.68 22.19 -9.06
C GLY A 366 13.25 22.23 -8.52
N LEU A 367 12.66 23.43 -8.35
CA LEU A 367 11.31 23.66 -7.81
C LEU A 367 10.24 23.88 -8.89
N GLY A 368 10.59 23.78 -10.19
CA GLY A 368 9.68 24.11 -11.30
C GLY A 368 8.39 23.28 -11.36
N CYS A 369 8.41 22.05 -10.83
CA CYS A 369 7.25 21.16 -10.75
C CYS A 369 6.67 21.04 -9.33
N VAL A 370 7.25 21.74 -8.35
CA VAL A 370 6.85 21.64 -6.93
C VAL A 370 5.63 22.52 -6.70
N THR A 371 4.54 21.88 -6.31
CA THR A 371 3.25 22.52 -6.04
C THR A 371 2.81 22.38 -4.58
N HIS A 372 3.51 21.56 -3.80
CA HIS A 372 3.19 21.25 -2.41
C HIS A 372 4.44 21.50 -1.58
N TYR A 373 4.30 22.28 -0.51
CA TYR A 373 5.39 22.67 0.38
C TYR A 373 5.07 22.30 1.82
N SER A 374 6.08 21.91 2.58
CA SER A 374 5.89 21.49 3.97
C SER A 374 6.07 22.64 4.97
N LEU A 375 5.13 22.74 5.90
CA LEU A 375 5.25 23.50 7.15
C LEU A 375 5.55 22.54 8.30
N PHE A 376 6.66 22.76 9.01
CA PHE A 376 7.14 21.87 10.05
C PHE A 376 6.75 22.33 11.45
N LYS A 377 6.54 21.38 12.37
CA LYS A 377 6.27 21.65 13.78
C LYS A 377 7.57 21.96 14.56
N ARG A 378 8.17 23.13 14.32
CA ARG A 378 9.39 23.60 15.00
C ARG A 378 9.43 25.14 15.07
N GLN A 379 10.41 25.72 15.78
CA GLN A 379 10.53 27.16 15.98
C GLN A 379 10.55 27.96 14.66
N ASN A 380 11.26 27.46 13.64
CA ASN A 380 11.18 27.98 12.27
C ASN A 380 10.43 26.97 11.38
N PRO A 381 9.13 27.19 11.10
CA PRO A 381 8.30 26.20 10.39
C PRO A 381 8.61 26.10 8.90
N ILE A 382 9.40 27.01 8.34
CA ILE A 382 9.67 27.11 6.91
C ILE A 382 10.94 26.31 6.55
N GLY A 383 10.80 25.37 5.61
CA GLY A 383 11.92 24.65 4.99
C GLY A 383 12.61 25.46 3.89
N PRO A 384 13.82 25.05 3.44
CA PRO A 384 14.58 25.76 2.42
C PRO A 384 13.80 25.89 1.09
N GLU A 385 13.04 24.88 0.68
CA GLU A 385 12.26 24.89 -0.55
C GLU A 385 11.12 25.91 -0.48
N LEU A 386 10.38 25.94 0.63
CA LEU A 386 9.30 26.91 0.84
C LEU A 386 9.85 28.34 0.95
N LEU A 387 10.99 28.51 1.62
CA LEU A 387 11.65 29.82 1.71
C LEU A 387 12.07 30.33 0.33
N ALA A 388 12.69 29.48 -0.49
CA ALA A 388 13.08 29.81 -1.85
C ALA A 388 11.85 30.17 -2.71
N PHE A 389 10.77 29.39 -2.61
CA PHE A 389 9.52 29.69 -3.30
C PHE A 389 8.93 31.04 -2.88
N ILE A 390 8.81 31.32 -1.57
CA ILE A 390 8.24 32.58 -1.06
C ILE A 390 9.08 33.78 -1.51
N ARG A 391 10.41 33.67 -1.51
CA ARG A 391 11.30 34.73 -2.00
C ARG A 391 11.04 35.03 -3.48
N ILE A 392 11.01 33.99 -4.33
CA ILE A 392 10.72 34.15 -5.77
C ILE A 392 9.30 34.66 -6.01
N PHE A 393 8.33 34.16 -5.24
CA PHE A 393 6.92 34.55 -5.32
C PHE A 393 6.74 36.06 -5.08
N ASN A 394 7.50 36.66 -4.15
CA ASN A 394 7.41 38.07 -3.78
C ASN A 394 8.41 38.99 -4.52
N MET A 395 9.12 38.51 -5.56
CA MET A 395 9.99 39.36 -6.37
C MET A 395 9.18 40.45 -7.08
N ASN A 396 9.64 41.70 -6.97
CA ASN A 396 8.94 42.89 -7.48
C ASN A 396 9.55 43.50 -8.76
N GLN A 397 10.77 43.12 -9.15
CA GLN A 397 11.43 43.57 -10.38
C GLN A 397 12.21 42.42 -11.08
N GLY A 398 12.73 42.70 -12.28
CA GLY A 398 13.45 41.75 -13.13
C GLY A 398 14.72 41.15 -12.51
N PRO A 399 15.48 40.34 -13.26
CA PRO A 399 16.56 39.49 -12.74
C PRO A 399 17.71 40.20 -12.00
N ASP A 400 17.82 41.53 -12.08
CA ASP A 400 18.84 42.31 -11.36
C ASP A 400 18.62 42.35 -9.83
N ASP A 401 17.40 42.09 -9.35
CA ASP A 401 17.08 41.96 -7.91
C ASP A 401 17.45 40.55 -7.35
N PHE A 402 17.85 39.64 -8.24
CA PHE A 402 18.31 38.29 -7.86
C PHE A 402 19.63 38.36 -7.09
N GLU A 403 20.53 39.31 -7.40
CA GLU A 403 21.76 39.50 -6.63
C GLU A 403 21.51 39.96 -5.19
N LEU A 404 20.44 40.73 -4.92
CA LEU A 404 20.07 41.15 -3.56
C LEU A 404 19.37 40.02 -2.78
N THR A 405 18.64 39.16 -3.49
CA THR A 405 17.86 38.06 -2.89
C THR A 405 18.68 36.78 -2.68
N VAL A 406 19.75 36.58 -3.47
CA VAL A 406 20.64 35.38 -3.43
C VAL A 406 21.85 35.57 -2.51
N ARG A 407 22.24 36.79 -2.13
CA ARG A 407 23.34 37.06 -1.18
C ARG A 407 23.12 36.53 0.25
N VAL A 408 22.05 35.79 0.51
CA VAL A 408 21.71 35.18 1.81
C VAL A 408 21.63 33.65 1.71
N PHE A 409 22.47 33.06 0.86
CA PHE A 409 22.76 31.63 0.84
C PHE A 409 24.20 31.38 1.27
#